data_AF-A0A6G4XH71-F1
#
_entry.id   AF-A0A6G4XH71-F1
#
_cell.length_a   1.000
_cell.length_b   1.000
_cell.length_c   1.000
_cell.angle_alpha   90.00
_cell.angle_beta   90.00
_cell.angle_gamma   90.00
#
_symmetry.space_group_name_H-M   'P 1'
#
loop_
_entity.id
_entity.type
_entity.pdbx_description
1 polymer ?
#
loop_
_entity_poly.entity_id
_entity_poly.type
_entity_poly.pdbx_seq_one_letter_code
_entity_poly.pdbx_strand_id
1 'polypeptide(L)'
;MLPETCELPYPDPPARAEAWSDDQLRRWVTLWQSPAANLWDDASAGMVALLVELEALGTNVNAAQLTEIRRISETLLITSGALAAAGYALSTWPTS
;
A
#
# COMPACT_ATOMS: atom_id res chain seq x y z
N MET A 1 -1.27 -18.65 -3.26
CA MET A 1 -0.08 -18.20 -2.52
C MET A 1 0.53 -17.06 -3.31
N LEU A 2 0.89 -15.95 -2.65
CA LEU A 2 1.52 -14.81 -3.28
C LEU A 2 3.05 -14.87 -3.13
N PRO A 3 3.82 -14.36 -4.10
CA PRO A 3 5.25 -14.16 -3.93
C PRO A 3 5.52 -13.11 -2.85
N GLU A 4 6.74 -13.09 -2.31
CA GLU A 4 7.16 -12.15 -1.27
C GLU A 4 7.25 -10.70 -1.76
N THR A 5 7.42 -10.52 -3.07
CA THR A 5 7.49 -9.21 -3.71
C THR A 5 6.72 -9.22 -5.02
N CYS A 6 6.26 -8.04 -5.44
CA CYS A 6 5.77 -7.84 -6.80
C CYS A 6 6.93 -7.39 -7.71
N GLU A 7 7.15 -8.12 -8.79
CA GLU A 7 8.19 -7.80 -9.79
C GLU A 7 7.63 -7.02 -10.99
N LEU A 8 6.31 -6.76 -11.00
CA LEU A 8 5.70 -5.95 -12.04
C LEU A 8 6.21 -4.50 -11.97
N PRO A 9 6.31 -3.81 -13.11
CA PRO A 9 6.64 -2.38 -13.09
C PRO A 9 5.54 -1.64 -12.31
N TYR A 10 5.95 -0.71 -11.46
CA TYR A 10 5.03 0.17 -10.76
C TYR A 10 4.82 1.46 -11.55
N PRO A 11 3.62 2.06 -11.49
CA PRO A 11 3.35 3.31 -12.17
C PRO A 11 4.09 4.48 -11.52
N ASP A 12 4.29 5.54 -12.30
CA ASP A 12 4.71 6.82 -11.76
C ASP A 12 3.65 7.34 -10.77
N PRO A 13 4.06 7.97 -9.64
CA PRO A 13 3.12 8.63 -8.76
C PRO A 13 2.29 9.68 -9.51
N PRO A 14 0.99 9.83 -9.18
CA PRO A 14 0.14 10.79 -9.87
C PRO A 14 0.66 12.22 -9.69
N ALA A 15 0.52 13.02 -10.76
CA ALA A 15 0.87 14.43 -10.72
C ALA A 15 -0.01 15.20 -9.73
N ARG A 16 0.61 16.11 -8.96
CA ARG A 16 -0.08 16.98 -8.00
C ARG A 16 0.64 18.33 -7.93
N ALA A 17 0.05 19.29 -7.21
CA ALA A 17 0.59 20.65 -7.12
C ALA A 17 1.97 20.72 -6.44
N GLU A 18 2.18 19.90 -5.40
CA GLU A 18 3.45 19.82 -4.67
C GLU A 18 4.28 18.61 -5.12
N ALA A 19 5.59 18.75 -5.22
CA ALA A 19 6.44 17.61 -5.57
C ALA A 19 6.34 16.49 -4.51
N TRP A 20 6.51 15.25 -4.95
CA TRP A 20 6.70 14.11 -4.06
C TRP A 20 8.07 14.24 -3.36
N SER A 21 8.09 14.08 -2.04
CA SER A 21 9.36 14.03 -1.31
C SER A 21 10.04 12.67 -1.50
N ASP A 22 11.35 12.61 -1.28
CA ASP A 22 12.12 11.37 -1.41
C ASP A 22 11.60 10.24 -0.50
N ASP A 23 11.13 10.59 0.70
CA ASP A 23 10.55 9.62 1.64
C ASP A 23 9.21 9.09 1.14
N GLN A 24 8.37 9.96 0.56
CA GLN A 24 7.11 9.53 -0.04
C GLN A 24 7.34 8.65 -1.27
N LEU A 25 8.32 9.00 -2.12
CA LEU A 25 8.72 8.17 -3.26
C LEU A 25 9.24 6.80 -2.81
N ARG A 26 10.08 6.75 -1.76
CA ARG A 26 10.57 5.48 -1.21
C ARG A 26 9.42 4.62 -0.68
N ARG A 27 8.44 5.23 0.00
CA ARG A 27 7.25 4.54 0.49
C ARG A 27 6.37 4.04 -0.64
N TRP A 28 6.14 4.86 -1.67
CA TRP A 28 5.45 4.47 -2.91
C TRP A 28 6.05 3.20 -3.51
N VAL A 29 7.37 3.19 -3.75
CA VAL A 29 8.07 2.04 -4.31
C VAL A 29 7.95 0.81 -3.40
N THR A 30 8.10 0.99 -2.09
CA THR A 30 8.00 -0.11 -1.13
C THR A 30 6.61 -0.76 -1.14
N LEU A 31 5.55 0.03 -1.26
CA LEU A 31 4.18 -0.47 -1.34
C LEU A 31 3.95 -1.27 -2.64
N TRP A 32 4.41 -0.75 -3.77
CA TRP A 32 4.28 -1.43 -5.06
C TRP A 32 5.17 -2.68 -5.21
N GLN A 33 6.22 -2.81 -4.41
CA GLN A 33 7.04 -4.02 -4.34
C GLN A 33 6.49 -5.05 -3.35
N SER A 34 5.43 -4.74 -2.60
CA SER A 34 4.83 -5.66 -1.64
C SER A 34 4.12 -6.85 -2.31
N PRO A 35 3.89 -7.98 -1.60
CA PRO A 35 3.11 -9.09 -2.11
C PRO A 35 1.73 -8.67 -2.64
N ALA A 36 1.05 -7.77 -1.92
CA ALA A 36 -0.30 -7.33 -2.23
C ALA A 36 -0.39 -6.61 -3.57
N ALA A 37 0.69 -5.96 -4.02
CA ALA A 37 0.73 -5.27 -5.31
C ALA A 37 0.56 -6.20 -6.52
N ASN A 38 0.76 -7.52 -6.38
CA ASN A 38 0.42 -8.50 -7.42
C ASN A 38 -1.09 -8.58 -7.70
N LEU A 39 -1.93 -8.01 -6.82
CA LEU A 39 -3.38 -8.01 -6.92
C LEU A 39 -3.94 -6.65 -7.33
N TRP A 40 -3.09 -5.63 -7.43
CA TRP A 40 -3.49 -4.25 -7.71
C TRP A 40 -3.64 -4.01 -9.20
N ASP A 41 -4.51 -3.06 -9.53
CA ASP A 41 -4.78 -2.55 -10.86
C ASP A 41 -4.54 -1.04 -10.92
N ASP A 42 -4.82 -0.42 -12.07
CA ASP A 42 -4.66 1.03 -12.27
C ASP A 42 -5.47 1.86 -11.25
N ALA A 43 -6.61 1.36 -10.79
CA ALA A 43 -7.45 2.05 -9.80
C ALA A 43 -6.77 2.11 -8.42
N SER A 44 -5.84 1.20 -8.14
CA SER A 44 -5.12 1.12 -6.86
C SER A 44 -4.10 2.26 -6.69
N ALA A 45 -3.58 2.83 -7.77
CA ALA A 45 -2.59 3.91 -7.74
C ALA A 45 -3.07 5.14 -6.96
N GLY A 46 -4.35 5.52 -7.11
CA GLY A 46 -4.92 6.64 -6.37
C GLY A 46 -5.01 6.38 -4.85
N MET A 47 -5.35 5.15 -4.46
CA MET A 47 -5.40 4.76 -3.04
C MET A 47 -4.02 4.68 -2.42
N VAL A 48 -3.04 4.14 -3.15
CA VAL A 48 -1.63 4.12 -2.72
C VAL A 48 -1.12 5.55 -2.53
N ALA A 49 -1.41 6.46 -3.47
CA ALA A 49 -0.99 7.85 -3.37
C ALA A 49 -1.56 8.52 -2.12
N LEU A 50 -2.87 8.39 -1.88
CA LEU A 50 -3.53 8.94 -0.70
C LEU A 50 -2.98 8.35 0.59
N LEU A 51 -2.70 7.04 0.63
CA LEU A 51 -2.09 6.41 1.80
C LEU A 51 -0.71 7.01 2.10
N VAL A 52 0.15 7.17 1.09
CA VAL A 52 1.49 7.76 1.26
C VAL A 52 1.40 9.19 1.77
N GLU A 53 0.45 9.99 1.27
CA GLU A 53 0.22 11.36 1.73
C GLU A 53 -0.23 11.41 3.19
N LEU A 54 -1.19 10.57 3.56
CA LEU A 54 -1.69 10.51 4.93
C LEU A 54 -0.62 10.00 5.90
N GLU A 55 0.18 9.01 5.51
CA GLU A 55 1.32 8.52 6.31
C GLU A 55 2.40 9.60 6.50
N ALA A 56 2.63 10.45 5.49
CA ALA A 56 3.60 11.54 5.57
C ALA A 56 3.22 12.64 6.58
N LEU A 57 1.94 12.73 6.98
CA LEU A 57 1.52 13.62 8.07
C LEU A 57 2.05 13.15 9.44
N GLY A 58 2.48 11.89 9.56
CA GLY A 58 3.01 11.33 10.79
C GLY A 58 2.03 11.45 11.96
N THR A 59 2.46 12.04 13.07
CA THR A 59 1.62 12.24 14.26
C THR A 59 0.60 13.38 14.11
N ASN A 60 0.62 14.14 13.01
CA ASN A 60 -0.33 15.23 12.78
C ASN A 60 -1.68 14.76 12.21
N VAL A 61 -1.85 13.45 12.01
CA VAL A 61 -3.12 12.87 11.56
C VAL A 61 -4.22 13.04 12.62
N ASN A 62 -5.40 13.48 12.18
CA ASN A 62 -6.59 13.49 13.03
C ASN A 62 -7.31 12.12 13.03
N ALA A 63 -8.35 11.97 13.87
CA ALA A 63 -9.07 10.71 14.01
C ALA A 63 -9.75 10.21 12.70
N ALA A 64 -10.24 11.13 11.87
CA ALA A 64 -10.86 10.78 10.60
C ALA A 64 -9.80 10.29 9.60
N GLN A 65 -8.66 10.98 9.53
CA GLN A 65 -7.51 10.57 8.71
C GLN A 65 -6.93 9.23 9.16
N LEU A 66 -6.83 8.99 10.47
CA LEU A 66 -6.39 7.69 10.99
C LEU A 66 -7.36 6.56 10.63
N THR A 67 -8.65 6.83 10.67
CA THR A 67 -9.68 5.87 10.24
C THR A 67 -9.54 5.56 8.75
N GLU A 68 -9.28 6.59 7.94
CA GLU A 68 -9.09 6.45 6.51
C GLU A 68 -7.82 5.68 6.16
N ILE A 69 -6.70 5.93 6.85
CA ILE A 69 -5.46 5.13 6.72
C ILE A 69 -5.76 3.66 6.94
N ARG A 70 -6.47 3.31 8.02
CA ARG A 70 -6.84 1.91 8.32
C ARG A 70 -7.70 1.33 7.22
N ARG A 71 -8.73 2.05 6.77
CA ARG A 71 -9.64 1.60 5.71
C ARG A 71 -8.91 1.34 4.39
N ILE A 72 -8.04 2.26 3.97
CA ILE A 72 -7.24 2.10 2.76
C ILE A 72 -6.27 0.93 2.91
N SER A 73 -5.63 0.79 4.07
CA SER A 73 -4.69 -0.31 4.36
C SER A 73 -5.36 -1.68 4.24
N GLU A 74 -6.57 -1.82 4.77
CA GLU A 74 -7.37 -3.04 4.64
C GLU A 74 -7.81 -3.28 3.19
N THR A 75 -8.24 -2.23 2.48
CA THR A 75 -8.66 -2.33 1.07
C THR A 75 -7.51 -2.76 0.15
N LEU A 76 -6.31 -2.22 0.38
CA LEU A 76 -5.11 -2.56 -0.38
C LEU A 76 -4.48 -3.89 0.05
N LEU A 77 -5.05 -4.59 1.03
CA LEU A 77 -4.56 -5.87 1.56
C LEU A 77 -3.10 -5.81 2.08
N ILE A 78 -2.64 -4.64 2.53
CA ILE A 78 -1.25 -4.47 2.98
C ILE A 78 -1.01 -4.99 4.39
N THR A 79 -2.07 -5.26 5.17
CA THR A 79 -1.96 -5.89 6.48
C THR A 79 -2.01 -7.42 6.32
N SER A 80 -1.28 -8.15 7.16
CA SER A 80 -1.33 -9.62 7.15
C SER A 80 -2.74 -10.16 7.43
N GLY A 81 -3.51 -9.47 8.28
CA GLY A 81 -4.90 -9.79 8.57
C GLY A 81 -5.80 -9.65 7.35
N ALA A 82 -5.72 -8.52 6.63
CA ALA A 82 -6.48 -8.29 5.40
C ALA A 82 -6.15 -9.33 4.33
N LEU A 83 -4.85 -9.59 4.14
CA LEU A 83 -4.35 -10.54 3.15
C LEU A 83 -4.86 -11.96 3.44
N ALA A 84 -4.79 -12.40 4.70
CA ALA A 84 -5.33 -13.68 5.14
C ALA A 84 -6.86 -13.76 5.00
N ALA A 85 -7.58 -12.69 5.37
CA ALA A 85 -9.03 -12.62 5.26
C ALA A 85 -9.53 -12.71 3.81
N ALA A 86 -8.73 -12.20 2.85
CA ALA A 86 -8.97 -12.34 1.42
C ALA A 86 -8.58 -13.72 0.85
N GLY A 87 -8.13 -14.66 1.70
CA GLY A 87 -7.77 -16.03 1.30
C GLY A 87 -6.37 -16.18 0.73
N TYR A 88 -5.52 -15.16 0.83
CA TYR A 88 -4.13 -15.23 0.40
C TYR A 88 -3.22 -15.66 1.55
N ALA A 89 -2.17 -16.39 1.19
CA ALA A 89 -1.07 -16.72 2.08
C ALA A 89 0.24 -16.32 1.40
N LEU A 90 1.19 -15.82 2.20
CA LEU A 90 2.56 -15.57 1.75
C LEU A 90 3.34 -16.89 1.67
N SER A 91 4.29 -16.99 0.75
CA SER A 91 5.20 -18.13 0.66
C SER A 91 6.00 -18.40 1.93
N THR A 92 6.23 -17.37 2.74
CA THR A 92 6.94 -17.46 4.02
C THR A 92 6.08 -17.95 5.17
N TRP A 93 4.76 -18.02 5.00
CA TRP A 93 3.89 -18.48 6.08
C TRP A 93 3.98 -20.00 6.22
N PRO A 94 4.03 -20.52 7.46
CA PRO A 94 4.06 -21.96 7.66
C PRO A 94 2.79 -22.58 7.07
N THR A 95 2.97 -23.47 6.09
CA THR A 95 1.89 -24.31 5.59
C THR A 95 1.55 -25.34 6.66
N SER A 96 0.36 -25.20 7.25
CA SER A 96 -0.23 -26.19 8.17
C SER A 96 -0.52 -27.52 7.47
#